data_AF-A0A550GUG6-F1
#
_entry.id   AF-A0A550GUG6-F1
#
_cell.length_a   1.000
_cell.length_b   1.000
_cell.length_c   1.000
_cell.angle_alpha   90.00
_cell.angle_beta   90.00
_cell.angle_gamma   90.00
#
_symmetry.space_group_name_H-M   'P 1'
#
loop_
_entity.id
_entity.type
_entity.pdbx_description
1 polymer ?
#
loop_
_entity_poly.entity_id
_entity_poly.type
_entity_poly.pdbx_seq_one_letter_code
_entity_poly.pdbx_strand_id
1 'polypeptide(L)' 'MSKKIVIIGAHAAGVDAASACRKKDRSAEITLITKEKHAGYS' A
#
# COMPACT_ATOMS: atom_id res chain seq x y z
N MET A 1 10.99 -2.66 16.05
CA MET A 1 10.17 -3.56 15.21
C MET A 1 9.62 -2.77 14.05
N SER A 2 9.70 -3.28 12.83
CA SER A 2 9.04 -2.67 11.66
C SER A 2 7.53 -2.70 11.83
N LYS A 3 6.84 -1.60 11.50
CA LYS A 3 5.38 -1.57 11.51
C LYS A 3 4.84 -2.42 10.37
N LYS A 4 3.77 -3.18 10.65
CA LYS A 4 3.03 -3.95 9.65
C LYS A 4 1.75 -3.21 9.29
N ILE A 5 1.58 -2.89 8.01
CA ILE A 5 0.50 -2.05 7.50
C ILE A 5 -0.23 -2.82 6.40
N VAL A 6 -1.54 -3.00 6.56
CA VAL A 6 -2.41 -3.64 5.57
C VAL A 6 -3.35 -2.59 4.99
N ILE A 7 -3.36 -2.48 3.65
CA ILE A 7 -4.20 -1.55 2.90
C ILE A 7 -5.15 -2.37 2.02
N ILE A 8 -6.46 -2.18 2.19
CA ILE A 8 -7.50 -2.85 1.39
C ILE A 8 -7.97 -1.89 0.29
N GLY A 9 -7.75 -2.29 -0.95
CA GLY A 9 -7.88 -1.47 -2.15
C GLY A 9 -6.50 -1.08 -2.69
N ALA A 10 -6.13 -1.56 -3.89
CA ALA A 10 -4.83 -1.28 -4.51
C ALA A 10 -4.95 -0.40 -5.77
N HIS A 11 -5.88 0.56 -5.76
CA HIS A 11 -6.02 1.60 -6.78
C HIS A 11 -5.46 2.95 -6.26
N ALA A 12 -5.82 4.09 -6.86
CA ALA A 12 -5.27 5.42 -6.57
C ALA A 12 -5.03 5.69 -5.08
N ALA A 13 -6.07 5.69 -4.25
CA ALA A 13 -5.96 6.00 -2.82
C ALA A 13 -5.08 4.99 -2.04
N GLY A 14 -5.15 3.71 -2.38
CA GLY A 14 -4.38 2.67 -1.70
C GLY A 14 -2.88 2.72 -2.03
N VAL A 15 -2.55 2.97 -3.30
CA VAL A 15 -1.17 3.15 -3.76
C VAL A 15 -0.58 4.44 -3.17
N ASP A 16 -1.35 5.52 -3.11
CA ASP A 16 -0.92 6.77 -2.49
C ASP A 16 -0.67 6.61 -0.99
N ALA A 17 -1.56 5.92 -0.28
CA ALA A 17 -1.38 5.61 1.13
C ALA A 17 -0.12 4.75 1.36
N ALA A 18 0.13 3.74 0.51
CA ALA A 18 1.33 2.91 0.58
C ALA A 18 2.61 3.73 0.34
N SER A 19 2.59 4.63 -0.65
CA SER A 19 3.70 5.54 -0.95
C SER A 19 4.01 6.46 0.22
N ALA A 20 2.98 7.06 0.84
CA ALA A 20 3.13 7.89 2.03
C ALA A 20 3.70 7.09 3.22
N CYS A 21 3.22 5.85 3.43
CA CYS A 21 3.74 4.97 4.46
C CYS A 21 5.23 4.66 4.25
N ARG A 22 5.64 4.32 3.02
CA ARG A 22 7.05 4.05 2.69
C ARG A 22 7.94 5.28 2.87
N LYS A 23 7.44 6.48 2.56
CA LYS A 23 8.17 7.74 2.79
C LYS A 23 8.39 7.99 4.28
N LYS A 24 7.40 7.67 5.12
CA LYS A 24 7.44 7.88 6.58
C LYS A 24 8.29 6.85 7.31
N ASP A 25 8.22 5.60 6.91
CA ASP A 25 9.00 4.50 7.48
C ASP A 25 9.49 3.58 6.36
N ARG A 26 10.79 3.70 6.07
CA ARG A 26 11.46 2.91 5.03
C ARG A 26 11.56 1.43 5.39
N SER A 27 11.37 1.06 6.65
CA SER A 27 11.41 -0.32 7.13
C SER A 27 10.03 -0.97 7.28
N ALA A 28 8.94 -0.21 7.10
CA ALA A 28 7.59 -0.74 7.24
C ALA A 28 7.33 -1.87 6.24
N GLU A 29 6.65 -2.91 6.72
CA GLU A 29 6.08 -3.97 5.91
C GLU A 29 4.69 -3.50 5.46
N ILE A 30 4.47 -3.41 4.15
CA ILE A 30 3.25 -2.83 3.57
C ILE A 30 2.64 -3.85 2.62
N THR A 31 1.44 -4.31 2.93
CA THR A 31 0.66 -5.24 2.09
C THR A 31 -0.54 -4.51 1.51
N LEU A 32 -0.63 -4.44 0.18
CA LEU A 32 -1.82 -3.96 -0.53
C LEU A 32 -2.63 -5.16 -1.01
N ILE A 33 -3.93 -5.14 -0.76
CA ILE A 33 -4.87 -6.18 -1.18
C ILE A 33 -5.86 -5.57 -2.15
N THR A 34 -6.09 -6.22 -3.29
CA THR A 34 -7.16 -5.86 -4.23
C THR A 34 -7.90 -7.10 -4.66
N LYS A 35 -9.19 -6.94 -4.98
CA LYS A 35 -10.00 -7.98 -5.64
C LYS A 35 -9.92 -7.88 -7.17
N GLU A 36 -9.42 -6.76 -7.68
CA GLU A 36 -9.23 -6.56 -9.10
C GLU A 36 -8.16 -7.50 -9.64
N LYS A 37 -8.36 -7.96 -10.88
CA LYS A 37 -7.36 -8.79 -11.57
C LYS A 37 -6.03 -8.04 -11.80
N HIS A 38 -6.09 -6.72 -11.89
CA HIS A 38 -4.93 -5.85 -12.07
C HIS A 38 -4.84 -4.85 -10.92
N ALA A 39 -3.62 -4.61 -10.44
CA ALA A 39 -3.35 -3.54 -9.48
C ALA A 39 -3.42 -2.16 -10.18
N GLY A 40 -3.47 -1.09 -9.38
CA GLY A 40 -3.73 0.28 -9.83
C GLY A 40 -3.04 0.68 -11.13
N TYR A 41 -3.83 1.21 -12.04
CA TYR A 41 -3.46 1.65 -13.39
C TYR A 41 -4.13 3.00 -13.70
N SER A 42 -3.70 3.65 -14.79
CA SER A 42 -4.29 4.88 -15.34
C SER A 42 -4.70 4.66 -16.79
#